data_AF-A0A8B6BUL9-F1
#
_entry.id   AF-A0A8B6BUL9-F1
#
_cell.length_a   1.000
_cell.length_b   1.000
_cell.length_c   1.000
_cell.angle_alpha   90.00
_cell.angle_beta   90.00
_cell.angle_gamma   90.00
#
_symmetry.space_group_name_H-M   'P 1'
#
loop_
_entity.id
_entity.type
_entity.pdbx_description
1 polymer ?
#
loop_
_entity_poly.entity_id
_entity_poly.type
_entity_poly.pdbx_seq_one_letter_code
_entity_poly.pdbx_strand_id
1 'polypeptide(L)'
;MSEPLQFLLSIEIRNDNHDNGIDIESLIKRASIAIADKAKYKFRVFGEAKIIAIFQVNDDSVVNTVTSDIMKMGPYTVTCTPLCEFDSWENPSGLRNMYNVQITQRILSGEHVVWFEVAYNHGISHEDFDRLWSMNVRKMVNAGRQGLSQTEVFKVLAEKRVYVFSCKLPSETWEAHIQNFKLDKIYKNAKLVTKL
;
A
#
# COMPACT_ATOMS: atom_id res chain seq x y z
N MET A 1 -12.50 -1.51 22.28
CA MET A 1 -12.79 -1.77 20.85
C MET A 1 -11.53 -2.39 20.26
N SER A 2 -11.64 -3.48 19.50
CA SER A 2 -10.51 -4.09 18.80
C SER A 2 -9.96 -3.13 17.73
N GLU A 3 -8.65 -3.17 17.48
CA GLU A 3 -8.07 -2.43 16.36
C GLU A 3 -8.59 -3.00 15.03
N PRO A 4 -8.89 -2.13 14.04
CA PRO A 4 -9.36 -2.60 12.74
C PRO A 4 -8.24 -3.34 11.99
N LEU A 5 -8.62 -4.43 11.33
CA LEU A 5 -7.76 -5.21 10.44
C LEU A 5 -7.50 -4.44 9.15
N GLN A 6 -6.31 -4.60 8.59
CA GLN A 6 -5.92 -3.93 7.35
C GLN A 6 -5.43 -4.91 6.30
N PHE A 7 -5.83 -4.70 5.06
CA PHE A 7 -5.50 -5.58 3.94
C PHE A 7 -5.17 -4.79 2.68
N LEU A 8 -4.17 -5.24 1.93
CA LEU A 8 -3.97 -4.88 0.53
C LEU A 8 -4.75 -5.87 -0.32
N LEU A 9 -5.65 -5.37 -1.16
CA LEU A 9 -6.28 -6.15 -2.21
C LEU A 9 -5.66 -5.76 -3.56
N SER A 10 -5.00 -6.70 -4.20
CA SER A 10 -4.45 -6.56 -5.55
C SER A 10 -5.37 -7.29 -6.52
N ILE A 11 -5.99 -6.55 -7.44
CA ILE A 11 -6.93 -7.07 -8.43
C ILE A 11 -6.29 -6.89 -9.81
N GLU A 12 -5.93 -7.98 -10.45
CA GLU A 12 -5.28 -8.00 -11.76
C GLU A 12 -6.20 -8.67 -12.78
N ILE A 13 -6.35 -8.06 -13.94
CA ILE A 13 -7.13 -8.63 -15.04
C ILE A 13 -6.25 -9.65 -15.76
N ARG A 14 -6.70 -10.90 -15.76
CA ARG A 14 -6.08 -12.04 -16.43
C ARG A 14 -6.23 -11.88 -17.94
N ASN A 15 -5.10 -11.77 -18.64
CA ASN A 15 -5.07 -11.74 -20.09
C ASN A 15 -4.76 -13.14 -20.66
N ASP A 16 -5.56 -14.13 -20.26
CA ASP A 16 -5.25 -15.53 -20.50
C ASP A 16 -5.61 -15.97 -21.94
N ASN A 17 -6.13 -15.08 -22.78
CA ASN A 17 -6.46 -15.35 -24.19
C ASN A 17 -6.31 -14.08 -25.04
N HIS A 18 -5.25 -14.02 -25.84
CA HIS A 18 -4.90 -12.88 -26.70
C HIS A 18 -5.85 -12.64 -27.91
N ASP A 19 -6.96 -13.37 -28.04
CA ASP A 19 -7.80 -13.34 -29.26
C ASP A 19 -9.20 -12.72 -29.11
N ASN A 20 -9.65 -12.39 -27.90
CA ASN A 20 -11.04 -11.95 -27.68
C ASN A 20 -11.16 -10.57 -27.04
N GLY A 21 -10.61 -9.52 -27.67
CA GLY A 21 -11.02 -8.11 -27.48
C GLY A 21 -11.49 -7.70 -26.08
N ILE A 22 -10.76 -8.09 -25.03
CA ILE A 22 -11.20 -7.88 -23.65
C ILE A 22 -11.14 -6.38 -23.35
N ASP A 23 -12.29 -5.79 -23.04
CA ASP A 23 -12.38 -4.40 -22.63
C ASP A 23 -11.85 -4.22 -21.20
N ILE A 24 -10.54 -3.98 -21.10
CA ILE A 24 -9.81 -3.75 -19.85
C ILE A 24 -10.39 -2.55 -19.09
N GLU A 25 -10.80 -1.48 -19.78
CA GLU A 25 -11.32 -0.28 -19.14
C GLU A 25 -12.66 -0.55 -18.46
N SER A 26 -13.55 -1.26 -19.15
CA SER A 26 -14.83 -1.71 -18.58
C SER A 26 -14.60 -2.62 -17.37
N LEU A 27 -13.63 -3.54 -17.44
CA LEU A 27 -13.26 -4.40 -16.32
C LEU A 27 -12.74 -3.62 -15.11
N ILE A 28 -11.79 -2.70 -15.33
CA ILE A 28 -11.28 -1.82 -14.27
C ILE A 28 -12.41 -1.03 -13.63
N LYS A 29 -13.31 -0.46 -14.43
CA LYS A 29 -14.45 0.30 -13.92
C LYS A 29 -15.36 -0.56 -13.04
N ARG A 30 -15.71 -1.77 -13.49
CA ARG A 30 -16.55 -2.71 -12.72
C ARG A 30 -15.90 -3.10 -11.39
N ALA A 31 -14.62 -3.48 -11.42
CA ALA A 31 -13.87 -3.82 -10.21
C ALA A 31 -13.75 -2.62 -9.25
N SER A 32 -13.51 -1.41 -9.76
CA SER A 32 -13.46 -0.18 -8.97
C SER A 32 -14.79 0.12 -8.26
N ILE A 33 -15.92 -0.08 -8.94
CA ILE A 33 -17.26 0.09 -8.36
C ILE A 33 -17.48 -0.92 -7.22
N ALA A 34 -17.07 -2.18 -7.41
CA ALA A 34 -17.25 -3.25 -6.42
C ALA A 34 -16.52 -2.99 -5.08
N ILE A 35 -15.49 -2.14 -5.08
CA ILE A 35 -14.67 -1.82 -3.90
C ILE A 35 -14.87 -0.40 -3.36
N ALA A 36 -15.69 0.44 -4.01
CA ALA A 36 -15.67 1.89 -3.84
C ALA A 36 -15.99 2.37 -2.41
N ASP A 37 -16.95 1.74 -1.75
CA ASP A 37 -17.46 2.09 -0.41
C ASP A 37 -16.76 1.33 0.72
N LYS A 38 -15.93 0.33 0.39
CA LYS A 38 -15.31 -0.58 1.36
C LYS A 38 -13.81 -0.36 1.54
N ALA A 39 -13.15 0.27 0.57
CA ALA A 39 -11.72 0.52 0.62
C ALA A 39 -11.40 1.92 1.19
N LYS A 40 -10.41 2.00 2.09
CA LYS A 40 -9.82 3.27 2.56
C LYS A 40 -9.12 3.99 1.42
N TYR A 41 -8.36 3.26 0.60
CA TYR A 41 -7.70 3.76 -0.59
C TYR A 41 -7.91 2.80 -1.75
N LYS A 42 -8.03 3.33 -2.97
CA LYS A 42 -8.08 2.53 -4.19
C LYS A 42 -7.36 3.26 -5.33
N PHE A 43 -6.55 2.51 -6.05
CA PHE A 43 -5.68 3.05 -7.10
C PHE A 43 -5.64 2.11 -8.30
N ARG A 44 -5.55 2.69 -9.49
CA ARG A 44 -5.15 2.02 -10.72
C ARG A 44 -3.65 2.11 -10.88
N VAL A 45 -3.00 1.00 -11.20
CA VAL A 45 -1.58 0.99 -11.53
C VAL A 45 -1.38 1.45 -12.98
N PHE A 46 -0.52 2.45 -13.19
CA PHE A 46 -0.27 2.98 -14.52
C PHE A 46 0.45 1.96 -15.40
N GLY A 47 -0.03 1.79 -16.63
CA GLY A 47 0.53 0.82 -17.59
C GLY A 47 0.21 -0.64 -17.30
N GLU A 48 -0.59 -0.94 -16.26
CA GLU A 48 -0.98 -2.30 -15.89
C GLU A 48 -2.52 -2.42 -15.84
N ALA A 49 -3.02 -3.62 -16.16
CA ALA A 49 -4.44 -3.95 -16.03
C ALA A 49 -4.77 -4.33 -14.56
N LYS A 50 -4.44 -3.42 -13.63
CA LYS A 50 -4.36 -3.72 -12.21
C LYS A 50 -4.91 -2.59 -11.33
N ILE A 51 -5.65 -3.00 -10.29
CA ILE A 51 -6.14 -2.15 -9.21
C ILE A 51 -5.51 -2.62 -7.91
N ILE A 52 -5.16 -1.66 -7.05
CA ILE A 52 -4.68 -1.90 -5.70
C ILE A 52 -5.56 -1.12 -4.74
N ALA A 53 -6.03 -1.79 -3.69
CA ALA A 53 -6.91 -1.20 -2.70
C ALA A 53 -6.45 -1.52 -1.28
N ILE A 54 -6.54 -0.55 -0.38
CA ILE A 54 -6.29 -0.72 1.05
C ILE A 54 -7.65 -0.78 1.75
N PHE A 55 -7.93 -1.89 2.42
CA PHE A 55 -9.10 -2.08 3.25
C PHE A 55 -8.74 -1.87 4.71
N GLN A 56 -9.65 -1.24 5.46
CA GLN A 56 -9.59 -1.14 6.90
C GLN A 56 -10.95 -1.57 7.44
N VAL A 57 -11.01 -2.77 8.01
CA VAL A 57 -12.27 -3.47 8.36
C VAL A 57 -12.19 -3.98 9.80
N ASN A 58 -13.33 -4.11 10.46
CA ASN A 58 -13.39 -4.73 11.80
C ASN A 58 -13.49 -6.26 11.74
N ASP A 59 -13.79 -6.80 10.56
CA ASP A 59 -14.08 -8.21 10.30
C ASP A 59 -13.54 -8.58 8.92
N ASP A 60 -12.76 -9.66 8.83
CA ASP A 60 -12.12 -10.13 7.60
C ASP A 60 -13.12 -10.71 6.60
N SER A 61 -14.32 -11.11 7.05
CA SER A 61 -15.42 -11.57 6.19
C SER A 61 -15.77 -10.54 5.12
N VAL A 62 -15.67 -9.24 5.41
CA VAL A 62 -15.91 -8.16 4.44
C VAL A 62 -14.97 -8.28 3.23
N VAL A 63 -13.68 -8.52 3.50
CA VAL A 63 -12.66 -8.64 2.45
C VAL A 63 -12.84 -9.94 1.68
N ASN A 64 -13.19 -11.02 2.36
CA ASN A 64 -13.48 -12.32 1.73
C ASN A 64 -14.68 -12.24 0.78
N THR A 65 -15.77 -11.59 1.20
CA THR A 65 -16.95 -11.37 0.35
C THR A 65 -16.60 -10.54 -0.88
N VAL A 66 -15.91 -9.40 -0.70
CA VAL A 66 -15.48 -8.55 -1.82
C VAL A 66 -14.60 -9.31 -2.81
N THR A 67 -13.64 -10.09 -2.29
CA THR A 67 -12.76 -10.93 -3.11
C THR A 67 -13.55 -11.93 -3.94
N SER A 68 -14.49 -12.65 -3.30
CA SER A 68 -15.36 -13.63 -3.97
C SER A 68 -16.21 -12.97 -5.05
N ASP A 69 -16.78 -11.79 -4.76
CA ASP A 69 -17.64 -11.08 -5.69
C ASP A 69 -16.87 -10.58 -6.91
N ILE A 70 -15.68 -10.02 -6.73
CA ILE A 70 -14.81 -9.60 -7.84
C ILE A 70 -14.44 -10.79 -8.71
N MET A 71 -14.02 -11.91 -8.13
CA MET A 71 -13.65 -13.11 -8.88
C MET A 71 -14.82 -13.66 -9.74
N LYS A 72 -16.08 -13.45 -9.32
CA LYS A 72 -17.27 -13.83 -10.11
C LYS A 72 -17.58 -12.87 -11.27
N MET A 73 -17.09 -11.63 -11.22
CA MET A 73 -17.44 -10.59 -12.20
C MET A 73 -16.64 -10.67 -13.50
N GLY A 74 -15.59 -11.47 -13.56
CA GLY A 74 -14.75 -11.54 -14.76
C GLY A 74 -13.42 -12.25 -14.54
N PRO A 75 -12.51 -12.15 -15.53
CA PRO A 75 -11.21 -12.81 -15.49
C PRO A 75 -10.26 -12.02 -14.57
N TYR A 76 -10.50 -12.05 -13.27
CA TYR A 76 -9.64 -11.38 -12.29
C TYR A 76 -8.83 -12.39 -11.50
N THR A 77 -7.55 -12.06 -11.27
CA THR A 77 -6.75 -12.62 -10.19
C THR A 77 -6.82 -11.64 -9.03
N VAL A 78 -7.25 -12.10 -7.86
CA VAL A 78 -7.32 -11.25 -6.67
C VAL A 78 -6.40 -11.83 -5.60
N THR A 79 -5.50 -11.01 -5.07
CA THR A 79 -4.63 -11.35 -3.96
C THR A 79 -4.95 -10.46 -2.77
N CYS A 80 -5.05 -11.07 -1.59
CA CYS A 80 -5.26 -10.38 -0.33
C CYS A 80 -4.01 -10.53 0.55
N THR A 81 -3.42 -9.40 0.95
CA THR A 81 -2.21 -9.38 1.78
C THR A 81 -2.50 -8.65 3.09
N PRO A 82 -2.35 -9.28 4.26
CA PRO A 82 -2.58 -8.63 5.53
C PRO A 82 -1.49 -7.58 5.83
N LEU A 83 -1.92 -6.41 6.28
CA LEU A 83 -1.09 -5.24 6.52
C LEU A 83 -1.19 -4.78 7.98
N CYS A 84 -0.21 -3.98 8.41
CA CYS A 84 -0.37 -3.06 9.52
C CYS A 84 0.19 -1.67 9.16
N GLU A 85 -0.50 -0.63 9.62
CA GLU A 85 0.00 0.73 9.60
C GLU A 85 1.26 0.87 10.44
N PHE A 86 2.16 1.75 10.01
CA PHE A 86 3.41 2.01 10.69
C PHE A 86 3.24 2.32 12.19
N ASP A 87 2.23 3.10 12.56
CA ASP A 87 1.99 3.46 13.96
C ASP A 87 1.69 2.24 14.84
N SER A 88 0.98 1.24 14.31
CA SER A 88 0.67 -0.01 15.01
C SER A 88 1.88 -0.95 15.04
N TRP A 89 2.74 -0.90 14.02
CA TRP A 89 3.98 -1.66 13.97
C TRP A 89 5.02 -1.19 15.00
N GLU A 90 5.16 0.13 15.19
CA GLU A 90 6.12 0.69 16.15
C GLU A 90 5.72 0.53 17.62
N ASN A 91 4.41 0.43 17.88
CA ASN A 91 3.85 0.35 19.23
C ASN A 91 2.87 -0.82 19.36
N PRO A 92 3.34 -2.08 19.27
CA PRO A 92 2.48 -3.27 19.30
C PRO A 92 1.71 -3.44 20.62
N SER A 93 2.10 -2.72 21.68
CA SER A 93 1.50 -2.76 23.02
C SER A 93 0.42 -1.69 23.28
N GLY A 94 -0.03 -0.95 22.26
CA GLY A 94 -1.10 0.05 22.44
C GLY A 94 -0.67 1.29 23.23
N LEU A 95 0.64 1.52 23.42
CA LEU A 95 1.21 2.73 24.02
C LEU A 95 1.12 3.97 23.10
N ARG A 96 0.14 3.99 22.18
CA ARG A 96 -0.22 5.10 21.29
C ARG A 96 -0.45 6.41 22.06
N ASN A 97 -0.76 6.32 23.37
CA ASN A 97 -1.06 7.44 24.26
C ASN A 97 0.15 8.02 25.02
N MET A 98 1.35 7.42 24.99
CA MET A 98 2.52 7.97 25.70
C MET A 98 3.28 9.03 24.91
N TYR A 99 3.10 9.04 23.59
CA TYR A 99 3.53 10.14 22.76
C TYR A 99 2.26 10.89 22.37
N ASN A 100 2.18 12.20 22.64
CA ASN A 100 1.12 13.10 22.15
C ASN A 100 1.15 13.20 20.62
N VAL A 101 0.99 12.07 19.94
CA VAL A 101 0.96 11.94 18.50
C VAL A 101 -0.51 12.01 18.15
N GLN A 102 -0.98 13.22 17.84
CA GLN A 102 -2.22 13.36 17.11
C GLN A 102 -2.09 12.57 15.81
N ILE A 103 -2.77 11.42 15.75
CA ILE A 103 -2.96 10.65 14.53
C ILE A 103 -3.97 11.43 13.70
N THR A 104 -3.50 12.44 12.99
CA THR A 104 -4.25 12.96 11.84
C THR A 104 -4.34 11.81 10.85
N GLN A 105 -5.52 11.26 10.61
CA GLN A 105 -5.77 10.41 9.45
C GLN A 105 -5.29 11.17 8.22
N ARG A 106 -4.14 10.78 7.66
CA ARG A 106 -3.54 11.49 6.54
C ARG A 106 -4.19 11.02 5.27
N ILE A 107 -5.28 11.66 4.91
CA ILE A 107 -5.85 11.47 3.59
C ILE A 107 -4.78 11.91 2.59
N LEU A 108 -4.21 10.93 1.86
CA LEU A 108 -3.44 11.22 0.65
C LEU A 108 -4.31 12.16 -0.17
N SER A 109 -3.88 13.38 -0.53
CA SER A 109 -4.74 14.37 -1.18
C SER A 109 -4.48 14.51 -2.68
N GLY A 110 -3.39 13.96 -3.21
CA GLY A 110 -3.07 14.00 -4.65
C GLY A 110 -3.81 12.95 -5.47
N GLU A 111 -4.16 13.27 -6.72
CA GLU A 111 -4.78 12.35 -7.68
C GLU A 111 -3.82 11.22 -8.09
N HIS A 112 -2.53 11.55 -8.22
CA HIS A 112 -1.46 10.60 -8.47
C HIS A 112 -0.63 10.37 -7.21
N VAL A 113 -0.27 9.11 -7.00
CA VAL A 113 0.52 8.65 -5.87
C VAL A 113 1.60 7.73 -6.42
N VAL A 114 2.81 7.84 -5.90
CA VAL A 114 3.85 6.86 -6.21
C VAL A 114 3.76 5.73 -5.17
N TRP A 115 3.60 4.52 -5.68
CA TRP A 115 3.61 3.29 -4.90
C TRP A 115 4.98 2.63 -5.01
N PHE A 116 5.58 2.31 -3.86
CA PHE A 116 6.80 1.53 -3.78
C PHE A 116 6.53 0.25 -3.02
N GLU A 117 6.93 -0.87 -3.62
CA GLU A 117 7.14 -2.10 -2.90
C GLU A 117 8.60 -2.21 -2.52
N VAL A 118 8.85 -2.40 -1.23
CA VAL A 118 10.19 -2.63 -0.73
C VAL A 118 10.26 -4.01 -0.12
N ALA A 119 10.87 -4.94 -0.85
CA ALA A 119 11.15 -6.29 -0.39
C ALA A 119 12.66 -6.48 -0.18
N TYR A 120 13.06 -7.00 0.98
CA TYR A 120 14.48 -7.26 1.27
C TYR A 120 14.89 -8.69 0.92
N ASN A 121 16.11 -8.83 0.39
CA ASN A 121 16.67 -10.09 -0.07
C ASN A 121 17.21 -10.96 1.09
N HIS A 122 17.40 -12.25 0.81
CA HIS A 122 17.88 -13.27 1.75
C HIS A 122 19.21 -12.87 2.42
N GLY A 123 19.23 -12.81 3.76
CA GLY A 123 20.43 -12.59 4.56
C GLY A 123 20.22 -11.80 5.86
N ILE A 124 19.18 -10.96 5.94
CA ILE A 124 18.84 -10.23 7.17
C ILE A 124 17.76 -10.97 7.97
N SER A 125 17.76 -10.85 9.29
CA SER A 125 16.68 -11.38 10.14
C SER A 125 15.39 -10.54 10.00
N HIS A 126 14.25 -11.04 10.50
CA HIS A 126 13.02 -10.22 10.56
C HIS A 126 13.18 -9.04 11.53
N GLU A 127 13.86 -9.27 12.65
CA GLU A 127 14.12 -8.24 13.66
C GLU A 127 15.02 -7.12 13.11
N ASP A 128 16.07 -7.47 12.35
CA ASP A 128 16.93 -6.48 11.70
C ASP A 128 16.19 -5.70 10.62
N PHE A 129 15.33 -6.37 9.85
CA PHE A 129 14.46 -5.71 8.88
C PHE A 129 13.57 -4.68 9.58
N ASP A 130 12.93 -5.09 10.67
CA ASP A 130 12.01 -4.24 11.40
C ASP A 130 12.74 -3.04 11.98
N ARG A 131 13.85 -3.24 12.70
CA ARG A 131 14.66 -2.15 13.25
C ARG A 131 15.12 -1.12 12.21
N LEU A 132 15.58 -1.58 11.04
CA LEU A 132 16.05 -0.70 9.97
C LEU A 132 14.89 0.11 9.37
N TRP A 133 13.76 -0.54 9.09
CA TRP A 133 12.62 0.14 8.49
C TRP A 133 11.89 1.03 9.47
N SER A 134 11.76 0.64 10.74
CA SER A 134 11.30 1.49 11.84
C SER A 134 11.97 2.86 11.83
N MET A 135 13.30 2.88 11.77
CA MET A 135 14.06 4.13 11.74
C MET A 135 13.79 4.96 10.47
N ASN A 136 13.75 4.32 9.30
CA ASN A 136 13.58 5.01 8.02
C ASN A 136 12.15 5.54 7.86
N VAL A 137 11.15 4.76 8.22
CA VAL A 137 9.75 5.16 8.13
C VAL A 137 9.45 6.25 9.15
N ARG A 138 10.02 6.23 10.37
CA ARG A 138 9.92 7.38 11.29
C ARG A 138 10.37 8.68 10.62
N LYS A 139 11.49 8.67 9.90
CA LYS A 139 11.97 9.85 9.17
C LYS A 139 10.96 10.31 8.11
N MET A 140 10.41 9.38 7.33
CA MET A 140 9.41 9.68 6.30
C MET A 140 8.10 10.24 6.89
N VAL A 141 7.59 9.61 7.94
CA VAL A 141 6.38 10.04 8.64
C VAL A 141 6.58 11.42 9.27
N ASN A 142 7.75 11.68 9.88
CA ASN A 142 8.11 12.97 10.45
C ASN A 142 8.25 14.07 9.39
N ALA A 143 8.85 13.78 8.23
CA ALA A 143 8.86 14.72 7.11
C ALA A 143 7.43 15.10 6.69
N GLY A 144 6.52 14.12 6.67
CA GLY A 144 5.12 14.43 6.43
C GLY A 144 4.41 15.20 7.56
N ARG A 145 4.85 15.08 8.82
CA ARG A 145 4.36 15.94 9.95
C ARG A 145 4.74 17.39 9.74
N GLN A 146 5.83 17.65 9.05
CA GLN A 146 6.28 18.98 8.71
C GLN A 146 5.65 19.51 7.41
N GLY A 147 4.68 18.78 6.84
CA GLY A 147 4.03 19.15 5.58
C GLY A 147 4.91 18.98 4.34
N LEU A 148 6.08 18.34 4.48
CA LEU A 148 7.06 18.20 3.41
C LEU A 148 6.69 17.07 2.42
N SER A 149 5.96 16.06 2.88
CA SER A 149 5.37 15.03 2.02
C SER A 149 4.06 14.48 2.60
N GLN A 150 3.17 13.98 1.76
CA GLN A 150 2.05 13.15 2.21
C GLN A 150 2.40 11.72 1.89
N THR A 151 2.74 10.95 2.92
CA THR A 151 3.21 9.57 2.79
C THR A 151 2.48 8.68 3.78
N GLU A 152 1.99 7.55 3.29
CA GLU A 152 1.39 6.46 4.05
C GLU A 152 2.27 5.22 3.89
N VAL A 153 2.51 4.51 4.99
CA VAL A 153 3.40 3.33 5.01
C VAL A 153 2.73 2.17 5.71
N PHE A 154 2.71 1.02 5.02
CA PHE A 154 2.13 -0.23 5.50
C PHE A 154 3.17 -1.33 5.50
N LYS A 155 3.30 -2.03 6.62
CA LYS A 155 4.13 -3.22 6.76
C LYS A 155 3.31 -4.45 6.43
N VAL A 156 3.89 -5.39 5.67
CA VAL A 156 3.29 -6.71 5.47
C VAL A 156 3.59 -7.57 6.68
N LEU A 157 2.55 -8.14 7.30
CA LEU A 157 2.68 -8.85 8.57
C LEU A 157 3.53 -10.13 8.46
N ALA A 158 3.39 -10.87 7.36
CA ALA A 158 4.05 -12.17 7.17
C ALA A 158 5.37 -12.10 6.39
N GLU A 159 5.81 -10.89 5.98
CA GLU A 159 6.91 -10.76 5.03
C GLU A 159 7.86 -9.60 5.38
N LYS A 160 9.12 -9.69 4.94
CA LYS A 160 10.09 -8.57 4.97
C LYS A 160 9.81 -7.57 3.86
N ARG A 161 8.58 -7.04 3.88
CA ARG A 161 8.03 -6.18 2.84
C ARG A 161 7.29 -5.00 3.43
N VAL A 162 7.48 -3.83 2.83
CA VAL A 162 6.77 -2.58 3.17
C VAL A 162 6.21 -1.96 1.89
N TYR A 163 4.98 -1.47 1.97
CA TYR A 163 4.35 -0.66 0.93
C TYR A 163 4.34 0.81 1.34
N VAL A 164 4.81 1.67 0.44
CA VAL A 164 4.85 3.12 0.64
C VAL A 164 4.01 3.79 -0.43
N PHE A 165 3.10 4.67 -0.02
CA PHE A 165 2.28 5.50 -0.90
C PHE A 165 2.62 6.97 -0.65
N SER A 166 3.03 7.72 -1.67
CA SER A 166 3.37 9.15 -1.51
C SER A 166 2.82 10.05 -2.62
N CYS A 167 2.16 11.16 -2.25
CA CYS A 167 1.63 12.17 -3.20
C CYS A 167 2.69 13.15 -3.72
N LYS A 168 3.83 13.24 -3.04
CA LYS A 168 4.93 14.12 -3.42
C LYS A 168 6.22 13.44 -2.99
N LEU A 169 7.02 13.00 -3.97
CA LEU A 169 8.40 12.64 -3.67
C LEU A 169 9.07 13.91 -3.13
N PRO A 170 9.68 13.89 -1.94
CA PRO A 170 10.47 15.03 -1.50
C PRO A 170 11.54 15.31 -2.57
N SER A 171 11.91 16.58 -2.74
CA SER A 171 12.93 17.11 -3.67
C SER A 171 14.23 16.28 -3.82
N GLU A 172 15.16 16.67 -4.70
CA GLU A 172 16.51 16.06 -4.96
C GLU A 172 17.24 15.45 -3.73
N THR A 173 16.99 15.95 -2.52
CA THR A 173 17.41 15.35 -1.24
C THR A 173 16.90 13.94 -0.95
N TRP A 174 15.76 13.52 -1.50
CA TRP A 174 15.23 12.15 -1.41
C TRP A 174 16.06 11.21 -2.28
N GLU A 175 16.37 11.57 -3.52
CA GLU A 175 17.30 10.82 -4.39
C GLU A 175 18.68 10.68 -3.74
N ALA A 176 19.19 11.76 -3.12
CA ALA A 176 20.44 11.72 -2.37
C ALA A 176 20.39 10.81 -1.13
N HIS A 177 19.29 10.80 -0.37
CA HIS A 177 19.08 9.85 0.73
C HIS A 177 18.92 8.41 0.22
N ILE A 178 18.35 8.19 -0.96
CA ILE A 178 18.16 6.88 -1.57
C ILE A 178 19.50 6.29 -2.03
N GLN A 179 20.31 7.08 -2.73
CA GLN A 179 21.64 6.69 -3.20
C GLN A 179 22.58 6.36 -2.05
N ASN A 180 22.53 7.15 -0.96
CA ASN A 180 23.36 6.89 0.24
C ASN A 180 23.05 5.55 0.93
N PHE A 181 21.85 5.01 0.75
CA PHE A 181 21.43 3.75 1.36
C PHE A 181 21.51 2.53 0.40
N LYS A 182 22.09 2.67 -0.80
CA LYS A 182 22.09 1.61 -1.84
C LYS A 182 20.69 1.06 -2.11
N LEU A 183 19.66 1.90 -1.98
CA LEU A 183 18.25 1.54 -2.24
C LEU A 183 17.94 1.55 -3.75
N ASP A 184 18.94 1.72 -4.59
CA ASP A 184 18.84 1.78 -6.06
C ASP A 184 18.15 0.54 -6.68
N LYS A 185 18.14 -0.59 -5.95
CA LYS A 185 17.40 -1.81 -6.35
C LYS A 185 15.91 -1.79 -5.96
N ILE A 186 15.53 -0.95 -4.99
CA ILE A 186 14.18 -0.87 -4.41
C ILE A 186 13.24 -0.07 -5.33
N TYR A 187 13.78 0.94 -6.01
CA TYR A 187 13.02 1.76 -6.96
C TYR A 187 12.81 1.09 -8.32
N LYS A 188 13.47 -0.04 -8.61
CA LYS A 188 13.20 -0.79 -9.85
C LYS A 188 11.74 -1.25 -9.95
N ASN A 189 11.04 -1.35 -8.82
CA ASN A 189 9.64 -1.74 -8.75
C ASN A 189 8.73 -0.56 -8.35
N ALA A 190 9.20 0.69 -8.45
CA ALA A 190 8.34 1.85 -8.26
C ALA A 190 7.25 1.87 -9.33
N LYS A 191 6.00 2.06 -8.91
CA LYS A 191 4.86 2.13 -9.80
C LYS A 191 4.12 3.44 -9.56
N LEU A 192 3.83 4.14 -10.65
CA LEU A 192 2.88 5.25 -10.60
C LEU A 192 1.47 4.67 -10.46
N VAL A 193 0.71 5.16 -9.49
CA VAL A 193 -0.68 4.76 -9.31
C VAL A 193 -1.57 6.00 -9.29
N THR A 194 -2.78 5.87 -9.83
CA THR A 194 -3.76 6.94 -9.92
C THR A 194 -4.97 6.56 -9.10
N LYS A 195 -5.49 7.48 -8.28
CA LYS A 195 -6.70 7.22 -7.51
C LYS A 195 -7.90 6.96 -8.41
N LEU A 196 -8.75 6.05 -7.98
CA LEU A 196 -10.01 5.67 -8.63
C LEU A 196 -11.22 6.17 -7.85
#